data_AF-A0A0Q6KB96-F1
#
_entry.id   AF-A0A0Q6KB96-F1
#
_cell.length_a   1.000
_cell.length_b   1.000
_cell.length_c   1.000
_cell.angle_alpha   90.00
_cell.angle_beta   90.00
_cell.angle_gamma   90.00
#
_symmetry.space_group_name_H-M   'P 1'
#
loop_
_entity.id
_entity.type
_entity.pdbx_description
1 polymer ?
#
loop_
_entity_poly.entity_id
_entity_poly.type
_entity_poly.pdbx_seq_one_letter_code
_entity_poly.pdbx_strand_id
1 'polypeptide(L)'
;MASTEPLITVDHIRDASQESFPEDANSPELKQLQFLIRFASGKARNDVRRTSGLDLDHGLAEGLLDRDVMIGVMSVAVIRALTNFRRGLGVKSMQFPEETTEFDLAPDASSLVYFTPSEIADLTPLPAKGGLESSSFSISPSYAPDRRPQNYRRDFLT
;
A
#
# COMPACT_ATOMS: atom_id res chain seq x y z
N MET A 1 18.13 0.26 -18.36
CA MET A 1 17.37 -1.00 -18.53
C MET A 1 16.36 -1.07 -17.39
N ALA A 2 15.16 -1.64 -17.61
CA ALA A 2 14.21 -1.81 -16.51
C ALA A 2 14.77 -2.84 -15.51
N SER A 3 14.68 -2.56 -14.21
CA SER A 3 15.13 -3.50 -13.18
C SER A 3 14.30 -4.78 -13.24
N THR A 4 14.98 -5.92 -13.19
CA THR A 4 14.37 -7.25 -13.07
C THR A 4 14.35 -7.75 -11.64
N GLU A 5 14.93 -6.98 -10.71
CA GLU A 5 15.00 -7.37 -9.30
C GLU A 5 13.61 -7.25 -8.65
N PRO A 6 13.22 -8.22 -7.80
CA PRO A 6 12.03 -8.10 -6.97
C PRO A 6 12.03 -6.85 -6.10
N LEU A 7 10.89 -6.18 -5.98
CA LEU A 7 10.72 -5.04 -5.07
C LEU A 7 10.66 -5.47 -3.60
N ILE A 8 10.23 -6.72 -3.37
CA ILE A 8 10.14 -7.34 -2.03
C ILE A 8 10.69 -8.76 -2.06
N THR A 9 11.01 -9.31 -0.90
CA THR A 9 11.53 -10.67 -0.72
C THR A 9 10.48 -11.59 -0.10
N VAL A 10 10.80 -12.89 0.00
CA VAL A 10 9.96 -13.85 0.73
C VAL A 10 9.89 -13.51 2.22
N ASP A 11 10.95 -12.97 2.80
CA ASP A 11 10.97 -12.60 4.22
C ASP A 11 9.98 -11.48 4.52
N HIS A 12 9.83 -10.49 3.64
CA HIS A 12 8.78 -9.47 3.79
C HIS A 12 7.38 -10.06 3.80
N ILE A 13 7.13 -11.13 3.02
CA ILE A 13 5.85 -11.84 3.03
C ILE A 13 5.68 -12.64 4.33
N ARG A 14 6.74 -13.28 4.84
CA ARG A 14 6.73 -13.97 6.14
C ARG A 14 6.38 -13.01 7.26
N ASP A 15 7.01 -11.85 7.30
CA ASP A 15 6.77 -10.82 8.30
C ASP A 15 5.34 -10.27 8.22
N ALA A 16 4.82 -10.04 7.01
CA ALA A 16 3.48 -9.50 6.82
C ALA A 16 2.36 -10.52 7.08
N SER A 17 2.54 -11.79 6.70
CA SER A 17 1.51 -12.83 6.80
C SER A 17 1.59 -13.63 8.10
N GLN A 18 2.73 -13.63 8.78
CA GLN A 18 3.06 -14.54 9.89
C GLN A 18 2.93 -16.02 9.52
N GLU A 19 2.94 -16.35 8.22
CA GLU A 19 2.92 -17.72 7.73
C GLU A 19 4.33 -18.32 7.61
N SER A 20 4.45 -19.61 7.93
CA SER A 20 5.68 -20.35 7.67
C SER A 20 5.66 -20.94 6.26
N PHE A 21 6.62 -20.51 5.43
CA PHE A 21 6.85 -21.10 4.11
C PHE A 21 7.98 -22.13 4.18
N PRO A 22 7.91 -23.22 3.39
CA PRO A 22 8.97 -24.22 3.35
C PRO A 22 10.34 -23.58 3.08
N GLU A 23 11.38 -24.07 3.76
CA GLU A 23 12.76 -23.60 3.53
C GLU A 23 13.40 -24.25 2.31
N ASP A 24 12.85 -25.36 1.83
CA ASP A 24 13.31 -26.01 0.60
C ASP A 24 13.00 -25.13 -0.62
N ALA A 25 14.07 -24.60 -1.22
CA ALA A 25 14.06 -23.82 -2.45
C ALA A 25 13.35 -24.54 -3.62
N ASN A 26 13.27 -25.87 -3.58
CA ASN A 26 12.61 -26.65 -4.61
C ASN A 26 11.13 -26.92 -4.37
N SER A 27 10.61 -26.56 -3.19
CA SER A 27 9.20 -26.75 -2.87
C SER A 27 8.30 -25.99 -3.87
N PRO A 28 7.19 -26.60 -4.34
CA PRO A 28 6.27 -25.95 -5.25
C PRO A 28 5.71 -24.64 -4.71
N GLU A 29 5.41 -24.59 -3.40
CA GLU A 29 4.85 -23.41 -2.74
C GLU A 29 5.83 -22.23 -2.73
N LEU A 30 7.11 -22.46 -2.41
CA LEU A 30 8.11 -21.40 -2.40
C LEU A 30 8.38 -20.89 -3.82
N LYS A 31 8.43 -21.79 -4.83
CA LYS A 31 8.56 -21.40 -6.24
C LYS A 31 7.38 -20.55 -6.70
N GLN A 32 6.16 -20.89 -6.29
CA GLN A 32 4.96 -20.14 -6.60
C GLN A 32 5.00 -18.75 -5.95
N LEU A 33 5.37 -18.66 -4.67
CA LEU A 33 5.49 -17.38 -3.97
C LEU A 33 6.52 -16.47 -4.65
N GLN A 34 7.70 -17.00 -4.97
CA GLN A 34 8.74 -16.25 -5.70
C GLN A 34 8.27 -15.78 -7.08
N PHE A 35 7.47 -16.59 -7.79
CA PHE A 35 6.85 -16.19 -9.03
C PHE A 35 5.88 -15.02 -8.84
N LEU A 36 4.99 -15.09 -7.86
CA LEU A 36 4.03 -14.03 -7.55
C LEU A 36 4.73 -12.73 -7.17
N ILE A 37 5.81 -12.80 -6.38
CA ILE A 37 6.64 -11.65 -6.02
C ILE A 37 7.23 -10.98 -7.27
N ARG A 38 7.85 -11.75 -8.17
CA ARG A 38 8.42 -11.21 -9.42
C ARG A 38 7.35 -10.58 -10.30
N PHE A 39 6.21 -11.28 -10.44
CA PHE A 39 5.11 -10.80 -11.27
C PHE A 39 4.49 -9.51 -10.72
N ALA A 40 4.23 -9.46 -9.41
CA ALA A 40 3.78 -8.25 -8.73
C ALA A 40 4.76 -7.10 -8.91
N SER A 41 6.07 -7.37 -8.79
CA SER A 41 7.10 -6.33 -8.92
C SER A 41 7.11 -5.69 -10.30
N GLY A 42 7.05 -6.53 -11.35
CA GLY A 42 6.93 -6.04 -12.73
C GLY A 42 5.62 -5.28 -12.98
N LYS A 43 4.51 -5.78 -12.41
CA LYS A 43 3.20 -5.15 -12.56
C LYS A 43 3.12 -3.79 -11.86
N ALA A 44 3.61 -3.67 -10.62
CA ALA A 44 3.65 -2.41 -9.89
C ALA A 44 4.44 -1.34 -10.64
N ARG A 45 5.65 -1.68 -11.12
CA ARG A 45 6.47 -0.78 -11.94
C ARG A 45 5.71 -0.26 -13.16
N ASN A 46 5.03 -1.16 -13.88
CA ASN A 46 4.27 -0.79 -15.08
C ASN A 46 3.04 0.06 -14.74
N ASP A 47 2.26 -0.31 -13.74
CA ASP A 47 1.01 0.36 -13.40
C ASP A 47 1.28 1.76 -12.80
N VAL A 48 2.30 1.90 -11.95
CA VAL A 48 2.73 3.20 -11.41
C VAL A 48 3.31 4.10 -12.50
N ARG A 49 4.16 3.56 -13.39
CA ARG A 49 4.72 4.33 -14.51
C ARG A 49 3.63 4.82 -15.46
N ARG A 50 2.62 4.00 -15.75
CA ARG A 50 1.47 4.41 -16.57
C ARG A 50 0.63 5.49 -15.91
N THR A 51 0.48 5.43 -14.59
CA THR A 51 -0.42 6.34 -13.84
C THR A 51 0.23 7.69 -13.53
N SER A 52 1.51 7.70 -13.14
CA SER A 52 2.20 8.90 -12.64
C SER A 52 3.41 9.33 -13.48
N GLY A 53 3.89 8.47 -14.39
CA GLY A 53 5.16 8.66 -15.08
C GLY A 53 6.40 8.36 -14.22
N LEU A 54 6.23 8.06 -12.93
CA LEU A 54 7.35 7.76 -12.04
C LEU A 54 7.94 6.38 -12.34
N ASP A 55 9.28 6.32 -12.37
CA ASP A 55 9.99 5.05 -12.27
C ASP A 55 10.13 4.66 -10.79
N LEU A 56 9.52 3.53 -10.40
CA LEU A 56 9.39 3.15 -8.99
C LEU A 56 10.75 2.88 -8.33
N ASP A 57 11.69 2.27 -9.07
CA ASP A 57 13.06 2.02 -8.57
C ASP A 57 13.80 3.33 -8.30
N HIS A 58 13.61 4.32 -9.17
CA HIS A 58 14.16 5.67 -8.99
C HIS A 58 13.48 6.39 -7.82
N GLY A 59 12.17 6.26 -7.67
CA GLY A 59 11.41 6.82 -6.56
C GLY A 59 11.88 6.30 -5.20
N LEU A 60 12.20 5.00 -5.12
CA LEU A 60 12.77 4.39 -3.92
C LEU A 60 14.21 4.85 -3.65
N ALA A 61 15.04 4.99 -4.69
CA ALA A 61 16.43 5.41 -4.55
C ALA A 61 16.56 6.88 -4.08
N GLU A 62 15.68 7.76 -4.57
CA GLU A 62 15.63 9.18 -4.21
C GLU A 62 14.83 9.46 -2.93
N GLY A 63 14.28 8.43 -2.28
CA GLY A 63 13.47 8.59 -1.07
C GLY A 63 12.13 9.30 -1.30
N LEU A 64 11.66 9.36 -2.55
CA LEU A 64 10.34 9.91 -2.90
C LEU A 64 9.22 8.96 -2.48
N LEU A 65 9.49 7.65 -2.45
CA LEU A 65 8.57 6.62 -1.99
C LEU A 65 9.11 5.99 -0.71
N ASP A 66 8.27 5.90 0.32
CA ASP A 66 8.59 5.22 1.56
C ASP A 66 8.70 3.69 1.31
N ARG A 67 9.82 3.12 1.75
CA ARG A 67 10.11 1.69 1.56
C ARG A 67 9.12 0.80 2.30
N ASP A 68 8.70 1.17 3.50
CA ASP A 68 7.79 0.36 4.30
C ASP A 68 6.37 0.39 3.72
N VAL A 69 5.95 1.55 3.19
CA VAL A 69 4.68 1.67 2.44
C VAL A 69 4.71 0.76 1.21
N MET A 70 5.79 0.81 0.43
CA MET A 70 5.97 -0.05 -0.73
C MET A 70 5.94 -1.53 -0.34
N ILE A 71 6.62 -1.93 0.74
CA ILE A 71 6.61 -3.31 1.25
C ILE A 71 5.17 -3.71 1.60
N GLY A 72 4.44 -2.87 2.34
CA GLY A 72 3.07 -3.14 2.76
C GLY A 72 2.12 -3.37 1.58
N VAL A 73 2.11 -2.45 0.60
CA VAL A 73 1.24 -2.56 -0.58
C VAL A 73 1.56 -3.81 -1.40
N MET A 74 2.85 -4.07 -1.63
CA MET A 74 3.30 -5.25 -2.37
C MET A 74 2.94 -6.56 -1.65
N SER A 75 3.11 -6.61 -0.33
CA SER A 75 2.77 -7.77 0.48
C SER A 75 1.28 -8.08 0.43
N VAL A 76 0.41 -7.08 0.54
CA VAL A 76 -1.05 -7.26 0.42
C VAL A 76 -1.42 -7.84 -0.94
N ALA A 77 -0.85 -7.30 -2.04
CA ALA A 77 -1.14 -7.78 -3.38
C ALA A 77 -0.68 -9.25 -3.57
N VAL A 78 0.50 -9.61 -3.07
CA VAL A 78 1.04 -10.98 -3.16
C VAL A 78 0.26 -11.95 -2.27
N ILE A 79 -0.08 -11.60 -1.03
CA ILE A 79 -0.88 -12.43 -0.13
C ILE A 79 -2.27 -12.69 -0.72
N ARG A 80 -2.89 -11.65 -1.30
CA ARG A 80 -4.15 -11.76 -2.01
C ARG A 80 -4.07 -12.74 -3.19
N ALA A 81 -3.02 -12.61 -4.01
CA ALA A 81 -2.78 -13.51 -5.13
C ALA A 81 -2.53 -14.96 -4.67
N LEU A 82 -1.72 -15.16 -3.63
CA LEU A 82 -1.44 -16.47 -3.04
C LEU A 82 -2.70 -17.12 -2.47
N THR A 83 -3.55 -16.34 -1.80
CA THR A 83 -4.82 -16.82 -1.25
C THR A 83 -5.76 -17.26 -2.37
N ASN A 84 -5.87 -16.47 -3.43
CA ASN A 84 -6.69 -16.83 -4.60
C ASN A 84 -6.14 -18.08 -5.30
N PHE A 85 -4.82 -18.20 -5.41
CA PHE A 85 -4.18 -19.38 -5.98
C PHE A 85 -4.44 -20.64 -5.13
N ARG A 86 -4.28 -20.57 -3.80
CA ARG A 86 -4.52 -21.69 -2.86
C ARG A 86 -5.97 -22.15 -2.86
N ARG A 87 -6.92 -21.24 -3.07
CA ARG A 87 -8.35 -21.57 -3.24
C ARG A 87 -8.65 -22.22 -4.60
N GLY A 88 -7.66 -22.30 -5.49
CA GLY A 88 -7.81 -22.69 -6.88
C GLY A 88 -8.23 -21.51 -7.75
N LEU A 89 -7.60 -21.37 -8.92
CA LEU A 89 -8.12 -20.52 -9.98
C LEU A 89 -9.51 -21.06 -10.37
N GLY A 90 -10.59 -20.37 -9.98
CA GLY A 90 -11.94 -20.69 -10.42
C GLY A 90 -12.70 -21.78 -9.65
N VAL A 91 -12.41 -22.04 -8.37
CA VAL A 91 -13.28 -22.96 -7.58
C VAL A 91 -14.40 -22.18 -6.88
N LYS A 92 -15.58 -22.16 -7.48
CA LYS A 92 -16.85 -21.96 -6.78
C LYS A 92 -17.79 -23.13 -7.09
N SER A 93 -18.03 -23.95 -6.07
CA SER A 93 -19.09 -24.98 -5.93
C SER A 93 -18.85 -26.38 -6.54
N MET A 94 -19.15 -27.40 -5.73
CA MET A 94 -19.32 -28.82 -6.09
C MET A 94 -20.58 -29.01 -6.94
N GLN A 95 -20.55 -29.94 -7.91
CA GLN A 95 -21.76 -30.51 -8.51
C GLN A 95 -21.82 -32.03 -8.31
N PHE A 96 -23.05 -32.47 -8.07
CA PHE A 96 -23.52 -33.83 -7.84
C PHE A 96 -23.63 -34.60 -9.18
N PRO A 97 -23.86 -35.93 -9.18
CA PRO A 97 -23.71 -36.81 -10.36
C PRO A 97 -24.54 -36.48 -11.62
N GLU A 98 -25.39 -35.46 -11.59
CA GLU A 98 -26.41 -35.19 -12.60
C GLU A 98 -26.21 -33.86 -13.36
N GLU A 99 -25.22 -33.04 -12.98
CA GLU A 99 -24.93 -31.76 -13.64
C GLU A 99 -23.44 -31.58 -13.95
N THR A 100 -23.17 -31.04 -15.14
CA THR A 100 -21.82 -30.67 -15.61
C THR A 100 -21.58 -29.19 -15.32
N THR A 101 -20.50 -28.87 -14.60
CA THR A 101 -20.09 -27.48 -14.38
C THR A 101 -18.97 -27.10 -15.35
N GLU A 102 -19.13 -25.97 -16.02
CA GLU A 102 -18.04 -25.35 -16.79
C GLU A 102 -17.13 -24.53 -15.86
N PHE A 103 -15.82 -24.66 -16.10
CA PHE A 103 -14.77 -23.99 -15.34
C PHE A 103 -14.51 -22.62 -15.92
N ASP A 104 -14.68 -21.57 -15.11
CA ASP A 104 -14.16 -20.24 -15.45
C ASP A 104 -12.66 -20.23 -15.11
N LEU A 105 -11.83 -20.68 -16.07
CA LEU A 105 -10.40 -20.41 -16.03
C LEU A 105 -10.26 -18.90 -15.91
N ALA A 106 -9.65 -18.41 -14.82
CA ALA A 106 -9.30 -17.00 -14.64
C ALA A 106 -8.76 -16.47 -15.99
N PRO A 107 -9.50 -15.62 -16.73
CA PRO A 107 -9.29 -15.50 -18.17
C PRO A 107 -7.96 -14.84 -18.52
N ASP A 108 -7.28 -14.24 -17.54
CA ASP A 108 -5.93 -13.72 -17.69
C ASP A 108 -5.11 -13.91 -16.41
N ALA A 109 -3.83 -14.30 -16.55
CA ALA A 109 -2.85 -14.24 -15.46
C ALA A 109 -2.71 -12.82 -14.86
N SER A 110 -3.12 -11.78 -15.61
CA SER A 110 -3.21 -10.38 -15.15
C SER A 110 -4.25 -10.16 -14.04
N SER A 111 -5.23 -11.08 -13.88
CA SER A 111 -6.24 -11.02 -12.82
C SER A 111 -5.74 -11.55 -11.48
N LEU A 112 -4.67 -12.37 -11.48
CA LEU A 112 -4.17 -13.02 -10.26
C LEU A 112 -3.47 -12.02 -9.34
N VAL A 113 -2.65 -11.15 -9.92
CA VAL A 113 -2.04 -10.03 -9.22
C VAL A 113 -2.60 -8.75 -9.81
N TYR A 114 -3.26 -7.95 -8.96
CA TYR A 114 -3.77 -6.64 -9.34
C TYR A 114 -3.47 -5.65 -8.23
N PHE A 115 -3.43 -4.37 -8.59
CA PHE A 115 -3.36 -3.25 -7.66
C PHE A 115 -4.64 -2.43 -7.81
N THR A 116 -5.24 -2.07 -6.69
CA THR A 116 -6.38 -1.15 -6.65
C THR A 116 -5.91 0.27 -6.96
N PRO A 117 -6.81 1.18 -7.39
CA PRO A 117 -6.45 2.58 -7.60
C PRO A 117 -5.84 3.25 -6.36
N SER A 118 -6.30 2.88 -5.15
CA SER A 118 -5.74 3.38 -3.89
C SER A 118 -4.34 2.83 -3.63
N GLU A 119 -4.10 1.52 -3.86
CA GLU A 119 -2.77 0.93 -3.73
C GLU A 119 -1.77 1.56 -4.72
N ILE A 120 -2.20 1.86 -5.95
CA ILE A 120 -1.37 2.62 -6.90
C ILE A 120 -1.15 4.06 -6.41
N ALA A 121 -2.17 4.71 -5.86
CA ALA A 121 -2.03 6.05 -5.32
C ALA A 121 -1.00 6.11 -4.18
N ASP A 122 -0.98 5.10 -3.30
CA ASP A 122 0.00 4.98 -2.21
C ASP A 122 1.43 4.77 -2.73
N LEU A 123 1.58 4.11 -3.88
CA LEU A 123 2.87 3.92 -4.55
C LEU A 123 3.29 5.11 -5.43
N THR A 124 2.39 6.07 -5.64
CA THR A 124 2.68 7.30 -6.36
C THR A 124 2.87 8.44 -5.36
N PRO A 125 4.10 8.93 -5.14
CA PRO A 125 4.27 10.13 -4.36
C PRO A 125 3.47 11.25 -5.01
N LEU A 126 2.62 11.90 -4.23
CA LEU A 126 2.10 13.19 -4.63
C LEU A 126 3.32 14.09 -4.90
N PRO A 127 3.36 14.84 -6.01
CA PRO A 127 4.42 15.81 -6.19
C PRO A 127 4.47 16.63 -4.91
N ALA A 128 5.64 16.71 -4.29
CA ALA A 128 5.89 17.68 -3.24
C ALA A 128 5.54 19.03 -3.87
N LYS A 129 4.32 19.51 -3.62
CA LYS A 129 3.91 20.84 -4.02
C LYS A 129 4.92 21.75 -3.34
N GLY A 130 5.84 22.31 -4.13
CA GLY A 130 6.58 23.48 -3.73
C GLY A 130 5.56 24.49 -3.22
N GLY A 131 5.68 24.84 -1.93
CA GLY A 131 4.81 25.81 -1.27
C GLY A 131 3.49 25.23 -0.76
N LEU A 132 3.53 24.62 0.42
CA LEU A 132 2.49 24.81 1.41
C LEU A 132 3.21 25.03 2.73
N GLU A 133 3.08 26.26 3.21
CA GLU A 133 3.55 26.73 4.49
C GLU A 133 3.27 25.69 5.56
N SER A 134 4.24 25.50 6.45
CA SER A 134 3.92 24.97 7.77
C SER A 134 2.92 25.95 8.39
N SER A 135 1.62 25.72 8.22
CA SER A 135 0.62 26.19 9.15
C SER A 135 0.83 25.38 10.43
N SER A 136 1.93 25.67 11.11
CA SER A 136 2.05 25.45 12.53
C SER A 136 0.78 26.04 13.13
N PHE A 137 -0.05 25.19 13.72
CA PHE A 137 -1.12 25.66 14.58
C PHE A 137 -0.45 26.37 15.77
N SER A 138 -0.13 27.65 15.60
CA SER A 138 0.23 28.51 16.72
C SER A 138 -1.06 28.89 17.42
N ILE A 139 -1.43 28.11 18.43
CA ILE A 139 -2.35 28.60 19.45
C ILE A 139 -1.60 29.71 20.18
N SER A 140 -1.73 30.94 19.70
CA SER A 140 -1.39 32.11 20.50
C SER A 140 -2.47 32.23 21.57
N PRO A 141 -2.17 32.06 22.86
CA PRO A 141 -3.17 32.30 23.89
C PRO A 141 -3.56 33.77 23.79
N SER A 142 -4.80 34.04 23.38
CA SER A 142 -5.35 35.38 23.49
C SER A 142 -5.55 35.65 24.98
N TYR A 143 -4.55 36.26 25.61
CA TYR A 143 -4.76 36.95 26.88
C TYR A 143 -5.70 38.11 26.57
N ALA A 144 -7.00 37.91 26.75
CA ALA A 144 -7.95 39.00 26.76
C ALA A 144 -7.77 39.70 28.12
N PRO A 145 -7.24 40.94 28.18
CA PRO A 145 -7.37 41.71 29.40
C PRO A 145 -8.87 41.97 29.60
N ASP A 146 -9.38 41.49 30.73
CA ASP A 146 -10.76 41.67 31.17
C ASP A 146 -11.07 43.18 31.19
N ARG A 147 -11.69 43.71 30.13
CA ARG A 147 -12.13 45.12 30.03
C ARG A 147 -13.38 45.32 30.87
N ARG A 148 -13.28 45.07 32.17
CA ARG A 148 -14.23 45.61 33.12
C ARG A 148 -13.80 47.05 33.42
N PRO A 149 -14.66 48.06 33.23
CA PRO A 149 -14.35 49.39 33.71
C PRO A 149 -14.21 49.32 35.23
N GLN A 150 -12.98 49.50 35.73
CA GLN A 150 -12.76 49.79 37.14
C GLN A 150 -13.37 51.17 37.41
N ASN A 151 -14.61 51.18 37.88
CA ASN A 151 -15.21 52.36 38.46
C ASN A 151 -14.43 52.71 39.72
N TYR A 152 -13.43 53.59 39.57
CA TYR A 152 -12.79 54.25 40.70
C TYR A 152 -13.84 55.14 41.38
N ARG A 153 -14.49 54.58 42.39
CA ARG A 153 -15.34 55.32 43.32
C ARG A 153 -14.42 56.18 44.18
N ARG A 154 -14.28 57.46 43.81
CA ARG A 154 -13.77 58.52 44.68
C ARG A 154 -14.84 58.79 45.73
N ASP A 155 -14.77 58.12 46.86
CA ASP A 155 -15.47 58.59 48.06
C ASP A 155 -14.48 59.44 48.87
N PHE A 156 -14.84 60.71 48.92
CA PHE A 156 -14.25 61.76 49.74
C PHE A 156 -14.66 61.60 51.22
N LEU A 157 -13.82 62.21 52.09
CA LEU A 157 -14.07 62.62 53.49
C LEU A 157 -13.91 61.49 54.53
N THR A 158 -13.18 61.67 55.63
CA THR A 158 -12.90 62.87 56.45
C THR A 158 -11.51 62.82 57.09
#